data_AF-A0AAW9EA30-F1
#
_entry.id   AF-A0AAW9EA30-F1
#
_cell.length_a   1.000
_cell.length_b   1.000
_cell.length_c   1.000
_cell.angle_alpha   90.00
_cell.angle_beta   90.00
_cell.angle_gamma   90.00
#
_symmetry.space_group_name_H-M   'P 1'
#
loop_
_entity.id
_entity.type
_entity.pdbx_description
1 polymer ?
#
loop_
_entity_poly.entity_id
_entity_poly.type
_entity_poly.pdbx_seq_one_letter_code
_entity_poly.pdbx_strand_id
1 'polypeptide(L)'
;SRKPDLVILDLGLPDKDGLCFIQDFRQWSSTPIIVLSARDSEQDKVDALDAGADDYLTKPFGMSELLARVRASLRRFVKQETETTQFTFGDITIDWVKRIVTRQGVP
;
A
#
# COMPACT_ATOMS: atom_id res chain seq x y z
N SER A 1 11.27 -6.72 -13.59
CA SER A 1 10.62 -6.82 -12.27
C SER A 1 9.17 -6.38 -12.41
N ARG A 2 8.20 -7.13 -11.88
CA ARG A 2 6.79 -6.69 -11.87
C ARG A 2 6.63 -5.66 -10.74
N LYS A 3 6.02 -4.51 -11.04
CA LYS A 3 5.64 -3.49 -10.04
C LYS A 3 4.12 -3.57 -9.86
N PRO A 4 3.61 -4.33 -8.87
CA PRO A 4 2.19 -4.45 -8.66
C PRO A 4 1.61 -3.15 -8.09
N ASP A 5 0.39 -2.79 -8.50
CA ASP A 5 -0.36 -1.68 -7.93
C ASP A 5 -1.04 -2.05 -6.60
N LEU A 6 -1.22 -3.35 -6.34
CA LEU A 6 -1.77 -3.90 -5.10
C LEU A 6 -1.32 -5.37 -4.94
N VAL A 7 -1.13 -5.79 -3.69
CA VAL A 7 -0.82 -7.17 -3.32
C VAL A 7 -2.01 -7.77 -2.56
N ILE A 8 -2.42 -8.96 -2.97
CA ILE A 8 -3.36 -9.80 -2.20
C ILE A 8 -2.53 -10.91 -1.57
N LEU A 9 -2.52 -10.98 -0.24
CA LEU A 9 -1.73 -11.95 0.53
C LEU A 9 -2.66 -12.93 1.25
N ASP A 10 -2.45 -14.22 1.09
CA ASP A 10 -3.19 -15.26 1.80
C ASP A 10 -2.36 -15.79 3.00
N LEU A 11 -2.82 -15.55 4.23
CA LEU A 11 -2.18 -16.06 5.46
C LEU A 11 -2.56 -17.52 5.77
N GLY A 12 -3.45 -18.13 4.98
CA GLY A 12 -3.82 -19.54 5.13
C GLY A 12 -2.81 -20.52 4.54
N LEU A 13 -1.73 -20.05 3.92
CA LEU A 13 -0.75 -20.91 3.26
C LEU A 13 0.32 -21.40 4.26
N PRO A 14 0.64 -22.71 4.27
CA PRO A 14 1.57 -23.31 5.24
C PRO A 14 3.04 -22.93 5.02
N ASP A 15 3.36 -22.29 3.89
CA ASP A 15 4.73 -22.22 3.38
C ASP A 15 5.54 -21.02 3.91
N LYS A 16 4.89 -19.98 4.44
CA LYS A 16 5.55 -18.77 4.97
C LYS A 16 4.74 -18.06 6.05
N ASP A 17 5.44 -17.50 7.04
CA ASP A 17 4.87 -16.53 7.96
C ASP A 17 4.57 -15.23 7.21
N GLY A 18 3.31 -15.05 6.80
CA GLY A 18 2.93 -13.91 5.99
C GLY A 18 3.09 -12.56 6.72
N LEU A 19 3.20 -12.55 8.05
CA LEU A 19 3.58 -11.33 8.79
C LEU A 19 5.01 -10.91 8.44
N CYS A 20 5.95 -11.85 8.41
CA CYS A 20 7.32 -11.60 7.99
C CYS A 20 7.38 -11.10 6.54
N PHE A 21 6.55 -11.64 5.64
CA PHE A 21 6.44 -11.11 4.28
C PHE A 21 5.98 -9.64 4.26
N ILE A 22 4.96 -9.28 5.05
CA ILE A 22 4.47 -7.89 5.10
C ILE A 22 5.60 -6.98 5.58
N GLN A 23 6.29 -7.35 6.66
CA GLN A 23 7.40 -6.58 7.22
C GLN A 23 8.54 -6.39 6.21
N ASP A 24 8.98 -7.47 5.55
CA ASP A 24 10.05 -7.41 4.54
C ASP A 24 9.65 -6.60 3.31
N PHE A 25 8.40 -6.75 2.84
CA PHE A 25 7.88 -6.00 1.71
C PHE A 25 7.83 -4.50 2.00
N ARG A 26 7.47 -4.13 3.24
CA ARG A 26 7.39 -2.73 3.68
C ARG A 26 8.74 -2.03 3.78
N GLN A 27 9.85 -2.76 3.85
CA GLN A 27 11.19 -2.15 3.84
C GLN A 27 11.51 -1.45 2.51
N TRP A 28 10.88 -1.84 1.42
CA TRP A 28 11.20 -1.32 0.08
C TRP A 28 9.97 -0.95 -0.78
N SER A 29 8.75 -1.22 -0.32
CA SER A 29 7.53 -0.91 -1.06
C SER A 29 6.39 -0.41 -0.19
N SER A 30 5.77 0.68 -0.65
CA SER A 30 4.51 1.22 -0.11
C SER A 30 3.27 0.67 -0.81
N THR A 31 3.40 -0.20 -1.82
CA THR A 31 2.26 -0.78 -2.56
C THR A 31 1.24 -1.36 -1.58
N PRO A 32 -0.07 -1.10 -1.72
CA PRO A 32 -1.06 -1.54 -0.77
C PRO A 32 -1.16 -3.07 -0.69
N ILE A 33 -1.34 -3.61 0.52
CA ILE A 33 -1.48 -5.04 0.80
C ILE A 33 -2.86 -5.28 1.42
N ILE A 34 -3.65 -6.18 0.80
CA ILE A 34 -4.88 -6.73 1.38
C ILE A 34 -4.61 -8.16 1.82
N VAL A 35 -4.82 -8.43 3.10
CA VAL A 35 -4.67 -9.76 3.68
C VAL A 35 -5.98 -10.53 3.58
N LEU A 36 -5.90 -11.80 3.19
CA LEU A 36 -6.98 -12.78 3.19
C LEU A 36 -6.64 -13.88 4.18
N SER A 37 -7.59 -14.26 5.04
CA SER A 37 -7.32 -15.29 6.04
C SER A 37 -8.58 -16.02 6.48
N ALA A 38 -8.45 -17.29 6.82
CA ALA A 38 -9.51 -18.04 7.49
C ALA A 38 -9.51 -17.82 9.02
N ARG A 39 -8.46 -17.19 9.57
CA ARG A 39 -8.38 -16.83 10.98
C ARG A 39 -9.26 -15.60 11.24
N ASP A 40 -10.17 -15.74 12.19
CA ASP A 40 -11.11 -14.72 12.62
C ASP A 40 -10.73 -14.09 13.97
N SER A 41 -9.58 -14.48 14.54
CA SER A 41 -9.11 -13.89 15.78
C SER A 41 -8.80 -12.40 15.58
N GLU A 42 -9.24 -11.58 16.53
CA GLU A 42 -8.97 -10.15 16.52
C GLU A 42 -7.45 -9.89 16.57
N GLN A 43 -6.71 -10.73 17.29
CA GLN A 43 -5.26 -10.63 17.39
C GLN A 43 -4.56 -10.80 16.04
N ASP A 44 -4.89 -11.84 15.26
CA ASP A 44 -4.29 -12.06 13.93
C ASP A 44 -4.55 -10.86 12.99
N LYS A 45 -5.73 -10.25 13.12
CA LYS A 45 -6.11 -9.07 12.34
C LYS A 45 -5.30 -7.85 12.75
N VAL A 46 -5.16 -7.60 14.06
CA VAL A 46 -4.35 -6.50 14.60
C VAL A 46 -2.90 -6.67 14.19
N ASP A 47 -2.32 -7.85 14.38
CA ASP A 47 -0.92 -8.14 14.05
C ASP A 47 -0.61 -7.90 12.57
N ALA A 48 -1.52 -8.30 11.68
CA ALA A 48 -1.36 -8.07 10.24
C ALA A 48 -1.40 -6.59 9.85
N LEU A 49 -2.31 -5.82 10.45
CA LEU A 49 -2.43 -4.38 10.22
C LEU A 49 -1.22 -3.62 10.79
N ASP A 50 -0.79 -3.98 12.00
CA ASP A 50 0.40 -3.40 12.66
C ASP A 50 1.69 -3.74 11.92
N ALA A 51 1.78 -4.93 11.31
CA ALA A 51 2.87 -5.29 10.42
C ALA A 51 2.91 -4.43 9.14
N GLY A 52 1.81 -3.76 8.79
CA GLY A 52 1.71 -2.82 7.67
C GLY A 52 0.73 -3.24 6.57
N ALA A 53 -0.18 -4.18 6.80
CA ALA A 53 -1.28 -4.41 5.86
C ALA A 53 -2.25 -3.22 5.84
N ASP A 54 -2.83 -2.94 4.68
CA ASP A 54 -3.79 -1.83 4.51
C ASP A 54 -5.24 -2.25 4.78
N ASP A 55 -5.53 -3.54 4.60
CA ASP A 55 -6.84 -4.13 4.89
C ASP A 55 -6.71 -5.62 5.20
N TYR A 56 -7.71 -6.16 5.90
CA TYR A 56 -7.80 -7.57 6.27
C TYR A 56 -9.22 -8.08 6.02
N LEU A 57 -9.32 -9.17 5.27
CA LEU A 57 -10.59 -9.78 4.88
C LEU A 57 -10.64 -11.26 5.27
N THR A 58 -11.57 -11.57 6.17
CA THR A 58 -11.79 -12.92 6.68
C THR A 58 -12.58 -13.77 5.67
N LYS A 59 -12.16 -15.03 5.46
CA LYS A 59 -12.86 -16.03 4.65
C LYS A 59 -14.01 -16.65 5.47
N PRO A 60 -15.17 -16.94 4.85
CA PRO A 60 -15.49 -16.73 3.43
C PRO A 60 -15.89 -15.28 3.13
N PHE A 61 -15.48 -14.77 1.97
CA PHE A 61 -15.85 -13.43 1.49
C PHE A 61 -16.43 -13.48 0.06
N GLY A 62 -17.25 -12.49 -0.27
CA GLY A 62 -17.81 -12.34 -1.61
C GLY A 62 -16.86 -11.62 -2.56
N MET A 63 -16.91 -11.94 -3.86
CA MET A 63 -16.09 -11.26 -4.87
C MET A 63 -16.38 -9.75 -4.93
N SER A 64 -17.64 -9.35 -4.74
CA SER A 64 -18.05 -7.94 -4.69
C SER A 64 -17.39 -7.18 -3.54
N GLU A 65 -17.21 -7.83 -2.38
CA GLU A 65 -16.56 -7.24 -1.22
C GLU A 65 -15.05 -7.07 -1.47
N LEU A 66 -14.38 -8.11 -1.95
CA LEU A 66 -12.96 -8.04 -2.29
C LEU A 66 -12.69 -6.93 -3.32
N LEU A 67 -13.49 -6.86 -4.39
CA LEU A 67 -13.36 -5.81 -5.40
C LEU A 67 -13.64 -4.41 -4.84
N ALA A 68 -14.55 -4.26 -3.87
CA ALA A 68 -14.79 -2.99 -3.21
C ALA A 68 -13.57 -2.53 -2.39
N ARG A 69 -12.94 -3.46 -1.66
CA ARG A 69 -11.71 -3.21 -0.88
C ARG A 69 -10.53 -2.87 -1.78
N VAL A 70 -10.31 -3.63 -2.86
CA VAL A 70 -9.28 -3.32 -3.87
C VAL A 70 -9.44 -1.91 -4.43
N ARG A 71 -10.65 -1.51 -4.85
CA ARG A 71 -10.91 -0.14 -5.34
C ARG A 71 -10.67 0.92 -4.28
N ALA A 72 -10.99 0.64 -3.01
CA ALA A 72 -10.77 1.56 -1.91
C ALA A 72 -9.28 1.76 -1.62
N SER A 73 -8.49 0.70 -1.58
CA SER A 73 -7.04 0.75 -1.34
C SER A 73 -6.31 1.48 -2.47
N LEU A 74 -6.60 1.15 -3.73
CA LEU A 74 -5.99 1.82 -4.88
C LEU A 74 -6.29 3.33 -4.91
N ARG A 75 -7.53 3.74 -4.60
CA ARG A 75 -7.90 5.16 -4.55
C ARG A 75 -7.13 5.92 -3.47
N ARG A 76 -6.89 5.30 -2.30
CA ARG A 76 -6.10 5.91 -1.22
C ARG A 76 -4.63 6.05 -1.62
N PHE A 77 -4.08 5.01 -2.24
CA PHE A 77 -2.68 5.00 -2.69
C PHE A 77 -2.40 6.08 -3.74
N VAL A 78 -3.26 6.21 -4.76
CA VAL A 78 -3.13 7.26 -5.79
C VAL A 78 -3.21 8.65 -5.16
N LYS A 79 -4.10 8.86 -4.17
CA LYS A 79 -4.18 10.14 -3.47
C LYS A 79 -2.88 10.49 -2.76
N GLN A 80 -2.25 9.51 -2.10
CA GLN A 80 -0.97 9.69 -1.41
C GLN A 80 0.18 10.02 -2.38
N GLU A 81 0.22 9.41 -3.57
CA GLU A 81 1.20 9.80 -4.60
C GLU A 81 0.96 11.22 -5.11
N THR A 82 -0.31 11.60 -5.31
CA THR A 82 -0.69 12.92 -5.87
C THR A 82 -0.42 14.08 -4.90
N GLU A 83 -0.31 13.82 -3.59
CA GLU A 83 0.07 14.84 -2.59
C GLU A 83 1.54 15.29 -2.73
N THR A 84 2.38 14.52 -3.44
CA THR A 84 3.75 14.93 -3.78
C THR A 84 3.73 15.88 -4.99
N THR A 85 3.23 17.09 -4.76
CA THR A 85 3.10 18.13 -5.79
C THR A 85 4.45 18.75 -6.17
N GLN A 86 5.45 18.59 -5.31
CA GLN A 86 6.79 19.14 -5.48
C GLN A 86 7.85 18.03 -5.47
N PHE A 87 8.72 18.05 -6.46
CA PHE A 87 9.89 17.17 -6.57
C PHE A 87 11.16 18.01 -6.48
N THR A 88 12.07 17.69 -5.56
CA THR A 88 13.35 18.41 -5.39
C THR A 88 14.53 17.51 -5.70
N PHE A 89 15.46 17.99 -6.52
CA PHE A 89 16.75 17.35 -6.78
C PHE A 89 17.87 18.41 -6.77
N GLY A 90 18.84 18.25 -5.89
CA GLY A 90 19.90 19.26 -5.71
C GLY A 90 19.31 20.62 -5.31
N ASP A 91 19.62 21.64 -6.11
CA ASP A 91 19.14 23.00 -5.96
C ASP A 91 17.88 23.31 -6.79
N ILE A 92 17.26 22.30 -7.42
CA ILE A 92 16.09 22.45 -8.29
C ILE A 92 14.84 21.86 -7.63
N THR A 93 13.75 22.62 -7.62
CA THR A 93 12.42 22.20 -7.17
C THR A 93 11.43 22.36 -8.32
N ILE A 94 10.71 21.28 -8.64
CA ILE A 94 9.65 21.22 -9.66
C ILE A 94 8.31 21.16 -8.93
N ASP A 95 7.43 22.14 -9.13
CA ASP A 95 6.04 22.12 -8.70
C ASP A 95 5.15 21.72 -9.89
N TRP A 96 4.69 20.47 -9.90
CA TRP A 96 3.91 19.89 -11.00
C TRP A 96 2.53 20.51 -11.13
N VAL A 97 1.98 21.04 -10.03
CA VAL A 97 0.64 21.66 -10.00
C VAL A 97 0.72 23.08 -10.54
N LYS A 98 1.70 23.86 -10.09
CA LYS A 98 1.92 25.23 -10.57
C LYS A 98 2.58 25.28 -11.94
N ARG A 99 3.14 24.15 -12.41
CA ARG A 99 4.00 24.06 -13.61
C ARG A 99 5.16 25.03 -13.53
N ILE A 100 5.75 25.16 -12.35
CA ILE A 100 6.89 26.03 -12.07
C ILE A 100 8.09 25.16 -11.76
N VAL A 101 9.23 25.50 -12.34
CA VAL A 101 10.54 25.01 -11.90
C VAL A 101 11.21 26.18 -11.19
N THR A 102 11.86 25.92 -10.07
CA THR A 102 12.68 26.91 -9.37
C THR A 102 14.06 26.33 -9.10
N ARG A 103 15.09 27.17 -9.17
CA ARG A 103 16.45 26.88 -8.72
C ARG A 103 16.78 27.79 -7.54
N GLN A 104 17.08 27.21 -6.38
CA GLN A 104 17.29 27.95 -5.13
C GLN A 104 16.12 28.92 -4.80
N GLY A 105 14.89 28.54 -5.15
CA GLY A 105 13.69 29.37 -4.96
C GLY A 105 13.48 30.46 -6.02
N VAL A 106 14.33 30.57 -7.03
CA VAL A 106 14.18 31.50 -8.17
C VAL A 106 13.63 30.75 -9.39
N PRO A 107 12.57 31.22 -10.08
CA PRO A 107 12.01 30.58 -11.27
C PRO A 107 13.01 30.39 -12.43
#